data_AF-A0A8S2YKM1-F1
#
_entry.id   AF-A0A8S2YKM1-F1
#
_cell.length_a   1.000
_cell.length_b   1.000
_cell.length_c   1.000
_cell.angle_alpha   90.00
_cell.angle_beta   90.00
_cell.angle_gamma   90.00
#
_symmetry.space_group_name_H-M   'P 1'
#
loop_
_entity.id
_entity.type
_entity.pdbx_description
1 polymer ?
#
loop_
_entity_poly.entity_id
_entity_poly.type
_entity_poly.pdbx_seq_one_letter_code
_entity_poly.pdbx_strand_id
1 'polypeptide(L)'
;MDKDTGTEQTSTRWSNGVHQFLQLKHMRRITPESLKAVFISNMSFFKRYKNHIIGLTDSLGSFDEQLLLDKVYQLRFFELPRFKQELFRELQGTVTISQDNWLETIQNALDREIKFELG
;
A
#
# COMPACT_ATOMS: atom_id res chain seq x y z
N MET A 1 6.04 -1.28 -30.19
CA MET A 1 5.56 -2.66 -30.27
C MET A 1 6.43 -3.48 -29.36
N ASP A 2 5.82 -4.15 -28.39
CA ASP A 2 6.50 -5.12 -27.55
C ASP A 2 6.88 -6.34 -28.41
N LYS A 3 8.11 -6.85 -28.27
CA LYS A 3 8.59 -7.95 -29.13
C LYS A 3 8.03 -9.30 -28.71
N ASP A 4 7.64 -9.45 -27.45
CA ASP A 4 7.20 -10.72 -26.89
C ASP A 4 5.69 -10.89 -27.05
N THR A 5 4.92 -9.81 -26.90
CA THR A 5 3.45 -9.83 -27.01
C THR A 5 2.90 -9.27 -28.31
N GLY A 6 3.72 -8.55 -29.08
CA GLY A 6 3.28 -7.84 -30.30
C GLY A 6 2.33 -6.67 -30.02
N THR A 7 2.10 -6.30 -28.76
CA THR A 7 1.15 -5.24 -28.40
C THR A 7 1.80 -3.85 -28.44
N GLU A 8 0.97 -2.83 -28.67
CA GLU A 8 1.42 -1.44 -28.55
C GLU A 8 1.53 -1.03 -27.08
N GLN A 9 2.69 -0.50 -26.72
CA GLN A 9 2.99 -0.01 -25.37
C GLN A 9 2.79 1.51 -25.32
N THR A 10 1.53 1.96 -25.43
CA THR A 10 1.17 3.38 -25.59
C THR A 10 1.58 4.26 -24.40
N SER A 11 1.69 3.68 -23.20
CA SER A 11 2.14 4.38 -21.99
C SER A 11 3.66 4.29 -21.73
N THR A 12 4.41 3.61 -22.60
CA THR A 12 5.86 3.45 -22.45
C THR A 12 6.62 4.49 -23.27
N ARG A 13 7.59 5.14 -22.65
CA ARG A 13 8.51 6.07 -23.32
C ARG A 13 9.90 5.45 -23.39
N TRP A 14 10.58 5.63 -24.51
CA TRP A 14 11.98 5.24 -24.66
C TRP A 14 12.87 6.27 -23.96
N SER A 15 13.79 5.80 -23.14
CA SER A 15 14.67 6.63 -22.33
C SER A 15 15.78 7.29 -23.16
N ASN A 16 16.57 8.15 -22.51
CA ASN A 16 17.77 8.79 -23.04
C ASN A 16 17.48 9.68 -24.25
N GLY A 17 16.36 10.39 -24.24
CA GLY A 17 15.97 11.27 -25.35
C GLY A 17 15.51 10.55 -26.63
N VAL A 18 15.51 9.22 -26.70
CA VAL A 18 15.20 8.50 -27.95
C VAL A 18 13.73 8.70 -28.35
N HIS A 19 12.82 8.72 -27.38
CA HIS A 19 11.40 8.98 -27.66
C HIS A 19 11.17 10.41 -28.19
N GLN A 20 11.90 11.39 -27.65
CA GLN A 20 11.88 12.78 -28.08
C GLN A 20 12.47 12.94 -29.47
N PHE A 21 13.56 12.22 -29.79
CA PHE A 21 14.13 12.18 -31.13
C PHE A 21 13.12 11.66 -32.16
N LEU A 22 12.38 10.60 -31.86
CA LEU A 22 11.32 10.11 -32.74
C LEU A 22 10.17 11.12 -32.88
N GLN A 23 9.74 11.75 -31.79
CA GLN A 23 8.71 12.78 -31.83
C GLN A 23 9.13 13.94 -32.76
N LEU A 24 10.39 14.38 -32.66
CA LEU A 24 10.99 15.36 -33.56
C LEU A 24 10.97 14.90 -35.02
N LYS A 25 11.48 13.69 -35.29
CA LYS A 25 11.52 13.10 -36.65
C LYS A 25 10.14 13.06 -37.30
N HIS A 26 9.10 12.75 -36.53
CA HIS A 26 7.73 12.60 -37.01
C HIS A 26 6.89 13.89 -36.88
N MET A 27 7.52 15.04 -36.63
CA MET A 27 6.85 16.34 -36.45
C MET A 27 5.69 16.29 -35.44
N ARG A 28 5.86 15.51 -34.36
CA ARG A 28 4.91 15.39 -33.26
C ARG A 28 5.28 16.35 -32.13
N ARG A 29 4.30 16.66 -31.28
CA ARG A 29 4.53 17.41 -30.04
C ARG A 29 5.57 16.69 -29.17
N ILE A 30 6.64 17.41 -28.82
CA ILE A 30 7.68 16.89 -27.93
C ILE A 30 7.11 16.82 -26.52
N THR A 31 7.20 15.65 -25.90
CA THR A 31 6.88 15.47 -24.47
C THR A 31 8.16 15.48 -23.65
N PRO A 32 8.22 16.20 -22.52
CA PRO A 32 9.40 16.21 -21.67
C PRO A 32 9.70 14.79 -21.15
N GLU A 33 10.99 14.44 -21.09
CA GLU A 33 11.41 13.23 -20.40
C GLU A 33 11.22 13.42 -18.89
N SER A 34 10.58 12.47 -18.21
CA SER A 34 10.56 12.50 -16.74
C SER A 34 11.94 12.07 -16.24
N LEU A 35 12.75 13.05 -15.84
CA LEU A 35 14.07 12.81 -15.29
C LEU A 35 13.91 12.26 -13.86
N LYS A 36 13.84 10.93 -13.71
CA LYS A 36 13.92 10.26 -12.39
C LYS A 36 15.37 10.28 -11.89
N ALA A 37 15.92 11.48 -11.65
CA ALA A 37 17.35 11.65 -11.37
C ALA A 37 17.79 10.96 -10.08
N VAL A 38 16.91 10.85 -9.07
CA VAL A 38 17.20 10.16 -7.82
C VAL A 38 15.94 9.48 -7.31
N PHE A 39 15.95 8.16 -7.26
CA PHE A 39 14.92 7.37 -6.58
C PHE A 39 15.58 6.33 -5.69
N ILE A 40 15.07 6.20 -4.48
CA ILE A 40 15.35 5.06 -3.63
C ILE A 40 14.05 4.60 -2.96
N SER A 41 13.82 3.29 -2.92
CA SER A 41 12.71 2.74 -2.15
C SER A 41 12.95 2.87 -0.65
N ASN A 42 11.88 3.01 0.13
CA ASN A 42 11.96 3.01 1.60
C ASN A 42 12.76 1.80 2.11
N MET A 43 12.55 0.63 1.51
CA MET A 43 13.32 -0.57 1.86
C MET A 43 14.83 -0.37 1.70
N SER A 44 15.27 0.13 0.55
CA SER A 44 16.69 0.33 0.30
C SER A 44 17.26 1.46 1.14
N PHE A 45 16.45 2.48 1.44
CA PHE A 45 16.82 3.57 2.33
C PHE A 45 17.07 3.07 3.76
N PHE A 46 16.11 2.34 4.35
CA PHE A 46 16.24 1.82 5.71
C PHE A 46 17.36 0.78 5.85
N LYS A 47 17.61 -0.05 4.83
CA LYS A 47 18.73 -0.99 4.84
C LYS A 47 20.10 -0.33 5.06
N ARG A 48 20.26 0.96 4.76
CA ARG A 48 21.52 1.69 5.00
C ARG A 48 21.85 1.85 6.48
N TYR A 49 20.84 1.80 7.35
CA TYR A 49 21.01 1.91 8.80
C TYR A 49 21.49 0.59 9.43
N LYS A 50 21.50 -0.51 8.67
CA LYS A 50 21.95 -1.83 9.12
C LYS A 50 21.20 -2.22 10.41
N ASN A 51 21.93 -2.47 11.49
CA ASN A 51 21.39 -2.94 12.77
C ASN A 51 20.94 -1.79 13.69
N HIS A 52 20.94 -0.54 13.20
CA HIS A 52 20.53 0.65 13.95
C HIS A 52 19.12 1.10 13.56
N ILE A 53 18.19 0.15 13.50
CA ILE A 53 16.78 0.39 13.21
C ILE A 53 15.98 0.02 14.46
N ILE A 54 15.22 0.98 14.98
CA ILE A 54 14.30 0.78 16.09
C ILE A 54 12.96 1.36 15.64
N GLY A 55 11.89 0.62 15.90
CA GLY A 55 10.53 1.04 15.60
C GLY A 55 9.61 0.67 16.75
N LEU A 56 8.58 1.49 16.94
CA LEU A 56 7.47 1.22 17.84
C LEU A 56 6.20 1.36 17.01
N THR A 57 5.29 0.40 17.17
CA THR A 57 3.98 0.42 16.54
C THR A 57 2.99 -0.28 17.44
N ASP A 58 1.74 0.20 17.43
CA ASP A 58 0.63 -0.46 18.11
C ASP A 58 0.19 -1.72 17.36
N SER A 59 0.42 -1.77 16.05
CA SER A 59 0.18 -2.93 15.20
C SER A 59 1.39 -3.20 14.31
N LEU A 60 2.13 -4.24 14.64
CA LEU A 60 3.23 -4.73 13.81
C LEU A 60 2.73 -5.74 12.75
N GLY A 61 1.46 -6.13 12.85
CA GLY A 61 0.85 -7.13 12.00
C GLY A 61 1.02 -8.55 12.54
N SER A 62 0.57 -9.48 11.72
CA SER A 62 0.63 -10.92 11.91
C SER A 62 2.06 -11.45 11.94
N PHE A 63 2.22 -12.72 12.35
CA PHE A 63 3.51 -13.39 12.39
C PHE A 63 4.24 -13.37 11.03
N ASP A 64 3.52 -13.50 9.93
CA ASP A 64 4.10 -13.50 8.58
C ASP A 64 4.71 -12.15 8.21
N GLU A 65 4.07 -11.05 8.62
CA GLU A 65 4.56 -9.69 8.41
C GLU A 65 5.81 -9.43 9.27
N GLN A 66 5.81 -9.90 10.51
CA GLN A 66 6.99 -9.85 11.38
C GLN A 66 8.16 -10.64 10.81
N LEU A 67 7.91 -11.85 10.31
CA LEU A 67 8.92 -12.69 9.67
C LEU A 67 9.51 -12.04 8.42
N LEU A 68 8.68 -11.34 7.62
CA LEU A 68 9.16 -10.58 6.48
C LEU A 68 10.09 -9.44 6.92
N LEU A 69 9.70 -8.69 7.96
CA LEU A 69 10.50 -7.58 8.49
C LEU A 69 11.84 -8.07 9.06
N ASP A 70 11.86 -9.19 9.78
CA ASP A 70 13.09 -9.82 10.25
C ASP A 70 14.00 -10.25 9.08
N LYS A 71 13.45 -10.93 8.06
CA LYS A 71 14.23 -11.33 6.88
C LYS A 71 14.85 -10.14 6.14
N VAL A 72 14.16 -9.00 6.09
CA VAL A 72 14.58 -7.83 5.31
C VAL A 72 15.54 -6.93 6.09
N TYR A 73 15.32 -6.75 7.40
CA TYR A 73 16.02 -5.76 8.23
C TYR A 73 16.71 -6.33 9.47
N GLN A 74 16.61 -7.65 9.72
CA GLN A 74 17.22 -8.35 10.87
C GLN A 74 16.77 -7.79 12.23
N LEU A 75 15.45 -7.63 12.36
CA LEU A 75 14.82 -7.03 13.53
C LEU A 75 14.40 -8.09 14.54
N ARG A 76 14.33 -7.67 15.81
CA ARG A 76 13.69 -8.46 16.87
C ARG A 76 12.46 -7.74 17.34
N PHE A 77 11.44 -8.52 17.69
CA PHE A 77 10.15 -8.01 18.11
C PHE A 77 9.86 -8.43 19.54
N PHE A 78 9.11 -7.57 20.23
CA PHE A 78 8.59 -7.85 21.55
C PHE A 78 7.30 -7.06 21.73
N GLU A 79 6.37 -7.61 22.50
CA GLU A 79 5.12 -6.95 22.82
C GLU A 79 5.28 -6.18 24.14
N LEU A 80 5.01 -4.87 24.08
CA LEU A 80 4.97 -4.03 25.27
C LEU A 80 3.63 -4.25 26.00
N PRO A 81 3.63 -4.65 27.28
CA PRO A 81 2.40 -4.78 28.05
C PRO A 81 1.65 -3.47 28.13
N ARG A 82 0.32 -3.52 27.93
CA ARG A 82 -0.52 -2.33 28.07
C ARG A 82 -0.60 -1.91 29.54
N PHE A 83 -0.56 -0.59 29.77
CA PHE A 83 -0.73 -0.03 31.11
C PHE A 83 -2.16 -0.22 31.66
N LYS A 84 -3.17 -0.20 30.78
CA LYS A 84 -4.59 -0.39 31.12
C LYS A 84 -5.18 -1.56 30.35
N GLN A 85 -6.19 -2.19 30.94
CA GLN A 85 -6.97 -3.24 30.27
C GLN A 85 -7.74 -2.66 29.08
N GLU A 86 -7.79 -3.45 28.00
CA GLU A 86 -8.55 -3.14 26.81
C GLU A 86 -10.04 -3.39 27.05
N LEU A 87 -10.86 -2.38 26.77
CA LEU A 87 -12.32 -2.47 26.84
C LEU A 87 -12.94 -2.71 25.45
N PHE A 88 -12.12 -2.68 24.40
CA PHE A 88 -12.54 -2.93 23.04
C PHE A 88 -12.97 -4.39 22.86
N ARG A 89 -14.08 -4.60 22.15
CA ARG A 89 -14.60 -5.92 21.79
C ARG A 89 -14.70 -6.00 20.28
N GLU A 90 -13.93 -6.90 19.70
CA GLU A 90 -14.00 -7.18 18.26
C GLU A 90 -15.23 -8.05 17.96
N LEU A 91 -16.11 -7.56 17.09
CA LEU A 91 -17.27 -8.30 16.60
C LEU A 91 -16.89 -9.05 15.33
N GLN A 92 -17.53 -10.21 15.11
CA GLN A 92 -17.32 -10.99 13.90
C GLN A 92 -17.80 -10.22 12.66
N GLY A 93 -17.01 -10.27 11.59
CA GLY A 93 -17.34 -9.64 10.32
C GLY A 93 -18.54 -10.31 9.63
N THR A 94 -19.46 -9.50 9.10
CA THR A 94 -20.61 -9.99 8.32
C THR A 94 -20.26 -10.01 6.84
N VAL A 95 -20.37 -11.17 6.20
CA VAL A 95 -20.19 -11.32 4.75
C VAL A 95 -21.55 -11.30 4.07
N THR A 96 -21.73 -10.45 3.05
CA THR A 96 -22.97 -10.33 2.28
C THR A 96 -22.76 -10.71 0.81
N ILE A 97 -23.86 -11.00 0.13
CA ILE A 97 -23.88 -11.53 -1.24
C ILE A 97 -23.67 -10.41 -2.29
N SER A 98 -24.03 -9.17 -1.93
CA SER A 98 -23.93 -8.00 -2.80
C SER A 98 -23.57 -6.74 -2.01
N GLN A 99 -23.13 -5.72 -2.73
CA GLN A 99 -22.85 -4.39 -2.17
C GLN A 99 -24.13 -3.72 -1.64
N ASP A 100 -25.27 -3.89 -2.31
CA ASP A 100 -26.55 -3.32 -1.85
C ASP A 100 -26.97 -3.91 -0.50
N ASN A 101 -26.89 -5.24 -0.35
CA ASN A 101 -27.19 -5.91 0.92
C ASN A 101 -26.18 -5.54 2.03
N TRP A 102 -24.93 -5.27 1.65
CA TRP A 102 -23.91 -4.79 2.59
C TRP A 102 -24.27 -3.42 3.16
N LEU A 103 -24.66 -2.48 2.28
CA LEU A 103 -25.09 -1.14 2.68
C LEU A 103 -26.36 -1.18 3.54
N GLU A 104 -27.33 -2.02 3.18
CA GLU A 104 -28.54 -2.21 3.98
C GLU A 104 -28.22 -2.78 5.38
N THR A 105 -27.28 -3.72 5.46
CA THR A 105 -26.84 -4.29 6.74
C THR A 105 -26.18 -3.22 7.63
N ILE A 106 -25.39 -2.31 7.04
CA ILE A 106 -24.78 -1.19 7.76
C ILE A 106 -25.85 -0.21 8.25
N GLN A 107 -26.81 0.16 7.39
CA GLN A 107 -27.91 1.05 7.77
C GLN A 107 -28.71 0.47 8.94
N ASN A 108 -29.08 -0.81 8.84
CA ASN A 108 -29.80 -1.51 9.91
C ASN A 108 -28.99 -1.60 11.21
N ALA A 109 -27.66 -1.74 11.14
CA ALA A 109 -26.81 -1.73 12.32
C ALA A 109 -26.76 -0.35 12.99
N LEU A 110 -26.64 0.72 12.21
CA LEU A 110 -26.68 2.10 12.72
C LEU A 110 -28.02 2.42 13.38
N ASP A 111 -29.14 2.05 12.74
CA ASP A 111 -30.48 2.29 13.28
C ASP A 111 -30.72 1.57 14.60
N ARG A 112 -30.14 0.37 14.79
CA ARG A 112 -30.22 -0.37 16.06
C ARG A 112 -29.44 0.33 17.16
N GLU A 113 -28.24 0.82 16.86
CA GLU A 113 -27.39 1.50 17.84
C GLU A 113 -28.01 2.83 18.28
N ILE A 114 -28.49 3.64 17.33
CA ILE A 114 -29.15 4.93 17.63
C ILE A 114 -30.40 4.71 18.50
N LYS A 115 -31.19 3.65 18.23
CA LYS A 115 -32.36 3.32 19.06
C LYS A 115 -31.99 2.82 20.45
N PHE A 116 -30.83 2.17 20.60
CA PHE A 116 -30.32 1.72 21.89
C PHE A 116 -29.80 2.88 22.75
N GLU A 117 -29.22 3.93 22.14
CA GLU A 117 -28.75 5.12 22.86
C GLU A 117 -29.87 6.09 23.28
N LEU A 118 -31.01 6.07 22.58
CA LEU A 118 -32.14 6.99 22.82
C LEU A 118 -33.26 6.41 23.71
N GLY A 119 -33.17 5.14 24.12
CA GLY A 119 -34.12 4.47 25.02
C GLY A 119 -33.55 4.23 26.40
#